data_AF-X1UKN6-F1
#
_entry.id   AF-X1UKN6-F1
#
_cell.length_a   1.000
_cell.length_b   1.000
_cell.length_c   1.000
_cell.angle_alpha   90.00
_cell.angle_beta   90.00
_cell.angle_gamma   90.00
#
_symmetry.space_group_name_H-M   'P 1'
#
loop_
_entity.id
_entity.type
_entity.pdbx_description
1 polymer ?
#
loop_
_entity_poly.entity_id
_entity_poly.type
_entity_poly.pdbx_seq_one_letter_code
_entity_poly.pdbx_strand_id
1 'polypeptide(L)'
;VVVVRPYMNNITGGFLSSAIFERILFFSRKYKEVWIFATPSKDKDYQEGKSWCEVFNVSLLQFNTALKKFAFKLGKTKNKISKEEALVIYYRGKDNKTYYSVNWEVYHRKLAEIDDKVLNYLVNKETAITKVNKETAITLGNDDPLITNNNE
;
A
#
# COMPACT_ATOMS: atom_id res chain seq x y z
N VAL A 1 14.53 5.90 9.22
CA VAL A 1 14.13 5.98 7.79
C VAL A 1 12.81 5.25 7.62
N VAL A 2 11.76 5.91 7.13
CA VAL A 2 10.51 5.23 6.75
C VAL A 2 10.71 4.69 5.34
N VAL A 3 10.79 3.37 5.21
CA VAL A 3 10.88 2.72 3.89
C VAL A 3 9.46 2.71 3.31
N VAL A 4 9.15 3.70 2.46
CA VAL A 4 7.86 3.74 1.77
C VAL A 4 7.86 2.66 0.70
N ARG A 5 7.02 1.64 0.87
CA ARG A 5 6.82 0.60 -0.15
C ARG A 5 5.86 1.15 -1.22
N PRO A 6 6.27 1.32 -2.49
CA PRO A 6 5.44 1.95 -3.52
C PRO A 6 4.06 1.28 -3.68
N TYR A 7 4.02 -0.04 -3.54
CA TYR A 7 2.81 -0.86 -3.63
C TYR A 7 1.85 -0.69 -2.46
N MET A 8 2.27 -0.07 -1.35
CA MET A 8 1.41 0.16 -0.19
C MET A 8 0.23 1.07 -0.51
N ASN A 9 0.38 1.93 -1.54
CA ASN A 9 -0.72 2.77 -2.03
C ASN A 9 -1.88 1.94 -2.57
N ASN A 10 -1.61 0.75 -3.13
CA ASN A 10 -2.64 -0.15 -3.65
C ASN A 10 -3.46 -0.79 -2.52
N ILE A 11 -2.85 -1.00 -1.36
CA ILE A 11 -3.54 -1.56 -0.18
C ILE A 11 -4.29 -0.46 0.57
N THR A 12 -3.69 0.72 0.73
CA THR A 12 -4.20 1.77 1.61
C THR A 12 -5.02 2.86 0.91
N GLY A 13 -5.04 2.86 -0.43
CA GLY A 13 -5.86 3.76 -1.25
C GLY A 13 -5.31 5.17 -1.44
N GLY A 14 -4.00 5.39 -1.22
CA GLY A 14 -3.32 6.64 -1.57
C GLY A 14 -2.05 6.92 -0.77
N PHE A 15 -1.25 7.89 -1.24
CA PHE A 15 0.06 8.21 -0.66
C PHE A 15 0.00 8.57 0.83
N LEU A 16 -0.88 9.50 1.21
CA LEU A 16 -1.03 9.90 2.61
C LEU A 16 -1.50 8.72 3.48
N SER A 17 -2.38 7.87 2.96
CA SER A 17 -2.82 6.66 3.66
C SER A 17 -1.67 5.70 3.92
N SER A 18 -0.82 5.45 2.91
CA SER A 18 0.37 4.63 3.05
C SER A 18 1.33 5.21 4.08
N ALA A 19 1.58 6.52 4.05
CA ALA A 19 2.48 7.17 4.99
C ALA A 19 2.00 7.03 6.44
N ILE A 20 0.68 7.23 6.68
CA ILE A 20 0.06 7.02 7.99
C ILE A 20 0.20 5.54 8.40
N PHE A 21 -0.15 4.61 7.51
CA PHE A 21 -0.11 3.18 7.81
C PHE A 21 1.30 2.67 8.10
N GLU A 22 2.30 3.03 7.29
CA GLU A 22 3.71 2.68 7.51
C GLU A 22 4.22 3.19 8.86
N ARG A 23 3.79 4.38 9.27
CA ARG A 23 4.12 4.92 10.59
C ARG A 23 3.43 4.14 11.71
N ILE A 24 2.17 3.74 11.54
CA ILE A 24 1.48 2.85 12.48
C ILE A 24 2.20 1.50 12.58
N LEU A 25 2.61 0.90 11.45
CA LEU A 25 3.37 -0.35 11.42
C LEU A 25 4.70 -0.23 12.16
N PHE A 26 5.44 0.85 11.93
CA PHE A 26 6.70 1.12 12.63
C PHE A 26 6.51 1.13 14.15
N PHE A 27 5.52 1.87 14.65
CA PHE A 27 5.23 1.89 16.08
C PHE A 27 4.72 0.54 16.59
N SER A 28 3.88 -0.16 15.83
CA SER A 28 3.28 -1.44 16.25
C SER A 28 4.31 -2.58 16.32
N ARG A 29 5.42 -2.48 15.59
CA ARG A 29 6.55 -3.42 15.71
C ARG A 29 7.41 -3.15 16.94
N LYS A 30 7.41 -1.91 17.44
CA LYS A 30 8.29 -1.46 18.53
C LYS A 30 7.58 -1.43 19.88
N TYR A 31 6.28 -1.22 19.89
CA TYR A 31 5.48 -1.01 21.10
C TYR A 31 4.25 -1.91 21.09
N LYS A 32 3.91 -2.45 22.27
CA LYS A 32 2.71 -3.28 22.47
C LYS A 32 1.42 -2.49 22.23
N GLU A 33 1.45 -1.19 22.53
CA GLU A 33 0.33 -0.28 22.36
C GLU A 33 0.79 0.95 21.56
N VAL A 34 0.01 1.31 20.54
CA VAL A 34 0.27 2.48 19.70
C VAL A 34 -0.83 3.49 19.92
N TRP A 35 -0.47 4.64 20.48
CA TRP A 35 -1.36 5.77 20.57
C TRP A 35 -0.66 7.06 20.14
N ILE A 36 -1.38 7.92 19.42
CA ILE A 36 -0.88 9.22 18.96
C ILE A 36 -2.05 10.21 18.92
N PHE A 37 -1.79 11.47 19.27
CA PHE A 37 -2.77 12.55 19.12
C PHE A 37 -3.01 12.87 17.65
N ALA A 38 -4.28 13.00 17.24
CA ALA A 38 -4.61 13.38 15.87
C ALA A 38 -4.19 14.82 15.55
N THR A 39 -4.42 15.74 16.48
CA THR A 39 -4.13 17.18 16.40
C THR A 39 -3.27 17.62 17.58
N PRO A 40 -2.70 18.83 17.54
CA PRO A 40 -2.13 19.46 18.74
C PRO A 40 -3.09 19.38 19.92
N SER A 41 -2.54 19.10 21.11
CA SER A 41 -3.32 19.01 22.36
C SER A 41 -2.65 19.80 23.47
N LYS A 42 -3.44 20.15 24.49
CA LYS A 42 -2.94 20.72 25.76
C LYS A 42 -2.68 19.63 26.81
N ASP A 43 -2.93 18.36 26.47
CA ASP A 43 -2.72 17.23 27.37
C ASP A 43 -1.23 17.11 27.75
N LYS A 44 -0.95 16.72 29.00
CA LYS A 44 0.43 16.59 29.53
C LYS A 44 1.32 15.62 28.74
N ASP A 45 0.70 14.65 28.07
CA ASP A 45 1.40 13.61 27.31
C ASP A 45 1.66 14.05 25.85
N TYR A 46 1.18 15.23 25.46
CA TYR A 46 1.40 15.79 24.15
C TYR A 46 2.80 16.40 24.04
N GLN A 47 3.41 16.20 22.87
CA GLN A 47 4.67 16.83 22.49
C GLN A 47 4.44 17.60 21.19
N GLU A 48 4.90 18.83 21.16
CA GLU A 48 4.78 19.70 19.98
C GLU A 48 5.46 19.07 18.75
N GLY A 49 4.81 19.19 17.60
CA GLY A 49 5.27 18.60 16.34
C GLY A 49 5.12 17.07 16.27
N LYS A 50 4.46 16.42 17.24
CA LYS A 50 4.30 14.95 17.27
C LYS A 50 2.89 14.46 16.98
N SER A 51 1.89 15.34 16.86
CA SER A 51 0.57 14.89 16.42
C SER A 51 0.59 14.41 14.98
N TRP A 52 -0.39 13.60 14.58
CA TRP A 52 -0.51 13.14 13.20
C TRP A 52 -0.61 14.30 12.20
N CYS A 53 -1.40 15.32 12.50
CA CYS A 53 -1.58 16.47 11.61
C CYS A 53 -0.29 17.28 11.45
N GLU A 54 0.49 17.48 12.51
CA GLU A 54 1.77 18.19 12.42
C GLU A 54 2.82 17.38 11.66
N VAL A 55 2.97 16.09 11.99
CA VAL A 55 3.94 15.19 11.39
C VAL A 55 3.81 15.11 9.87
N PHE A 56 2.56 15.04 9.39
CA PHE A 56 2.28 14.92 7.96
C PHE A 56 1.98 16.26 7.29
N ASN A 57 1.95 17.36 8.06
CA ASN A 57 1.53 18.68 7.60
C ASN A 57 0.18 18.65 6.86
N VAL A 58 -0.83 18.07 7.50
CA VAL A 58 -2.18 17.92 6.94
C VAL A 58 -3.25 18.40 7.92
N SER A 59 -4.41 18.80 7.38
CA SER A 59 -5.59 19.06 8.20
C SER A 59 -6.14 17.78 8.84
N LEU A 60 -6.90 17.94 9.92
CA LEU A 60 -7.62 16.83 10.56
C LEU A 60 -8.59 16.14 9.60
N LEU A 61 -9.20 16.88 8.67
CA LEU A 61 -10.09 16.32 7.67
C LEU A 61 -9.35 15.41 6.69
N GLN A 62 -8.19 15.84 6.19
CA GLN A 62 -7.34 15.05 5.32
C GLN A 62 -6.84 13.79 6.04
N PHE A 63 -6.35 13.93 7.27
CA PHE A 63 -5.93 12.81 8.10
C PHE A 63 -7.05 11.78 8.28
N ASN A 64 -8.24 12.21 8.72
CA ASN A 64 -9.37 11.32 8.91
C ASN A 64 -9.83 10.66 7.60
N THR A 65 -9.78 11.39 6.49
CA THR A 65 -10.16 10.88 5.18
C THR A 65 -9.20 9.80 4.70
N ALA A 66 -7.89 10.01 4.88
CA ALA A 66 -6.87 9.02 4.57
C ALA A 66 -7.00 7.78 5.46
N LEU A 67 -7.13 7.96 6.77
CA LEU A 67 -7.28 6.86 7.73
C LEU A 67 -8.50 5.97 7.42
N LYS A 68 -9.65 6.56 7.05
CA LYS A 68 -10.87 5.82 6.69
C LYS A 68 -10.74 4.93 5.46
N LYS A 69 -9.70 5.07 4.63
CA LYS A 69 -9.50 4.23 3.45
C LYS A 69 -9.02 2.82 3.80
N PHE A 70 -8.33 2.65 4.93
CA PHE A 70 -7.74 1.37 5.32
C PHE A 70 -8.04 0.95 6.76
N ALA A 71 -8.60 1.84 7.59
CA ALA A 71 -8.82 1.59 9.00
C ALA A 71 -10.30 1.61 9.40
N PHE A 72 -10.64 0.76 10.37
CA PHE A 72 -11.94 0.66 11.01
C PHE A 72 -11.97 1.38 12.35
N LYS A 73 -12.92 2.30 12.55
CA LYS A 73 -13.11 2.96 13.85
C LYS A 73 -14.07 2.18 14.74
N LEU A 74 -13.63 1.72 15.92
CA LEU A 74 -14.52 1.12 16.90
C LEU A 74 -15.53 2.15 17.45
N GLY A 75 -16.74 1.68 17.76
CA GLY A 75 -17.83 2.51 18.29
C GLY A 75 -18.51 3.43 17.26
N LYS A 76 -18.14 3.36 15.97
CA LYS A 76 -18.88 4.00 14.88
C LYS A 76 -19.83 3.00 14.25
N THR A 77 -21.09 3.41 14.09
CA THR A 77 -22.16 2.60 13.46
C THR A 77 -22.04 2.48 11.94
N LYS A 78 -21.28 3.37 11.28
CA LYS A 78 -21.05 3.32 9.83
C LYS A 78 -19.58 3.58 9.49
N ASN A 79 -18.83 2.50 9.26
CA ASN A 79 -17.50 2.54 8.62
C ASN A 79 -17.64 2.14 7.15
N LYS A 80 -16.75 2.64 6.29
CA LYS A 80 -16.74 2.28 4.85
C LYS A 80 -16.18 0.88 4.60
N ILE A 81 -15.21 0.48 5.42
CA ILE A 81 -14.59 -0.84 5.40
C ILE A 81 -15.16 -1.67 6.55
N SER A 82 -15.33 -2.98 6.35
CA SER A 82 -15.67 -3.91 7.43
C SER A 82 -14.50 -4.04 8.41
N LYS A 83 -14.75 -4.55 9.62
CA LYS A 83 -13.69 -4.72 10.62
C LYS A 83 -12.69 -5.81 10.17
N GLU A 84 -13.20 -6.82 9.50
CA GLU A 84 -12.51 -8.03 9.03
C GLU A 84 -11.61 -7.75 7.83
N GLU A 85 -11.88 -6.67 7.10
CA GLU A 85 -11.07 -6.23 5.95
C GLU A 85 -10.14 -5.06 6.28
N ALA A 86 -10.28 -4.44 7.45
CA ALA A 86 -9.47 -3.29 7.82
C ALA A 86 -8.04 -3.69 8.22
N LEU A 87 -7.06 -2.96 7.69
CA LEU A 87 -5.64 -3.10 8.06
C LEU A 87 -5.37 -2.63 9.49
N VAL A 88 -6.15 -1.65 9.97
CA VAL A 88 -6.00 -1.07 11.30
C VAL A 88 -7.36 -0.94 11.95
N ILE A 89 -7.45 -1.30 13.22
CA ILE A 89 -8.58 -1.01 14.09
C ILE A 89 -8.16 0.12 15.03
N TYR A 90 -8.98 1.17 15.15
CA TYR A 90 -8.65 2.31 16.01
C TYR A 90 -9.84 2.80 16.82
N TYR A 91 -9.54 3.41 17.97
CA TYR A 91 -10.55 4.02 18.84
C TYR A 91 -9.96 5.22 19.58
N ARG A 92 -10.83 6.10 20.08
CA ARG A 92 -10.43 7.22 20.94
C ARG A 92 -10.68 6.81 22.39
N GLY A 93 -9.64 6.86 23.22
CA GLY A 93 -9.74 6.62 24.65
C GLY A 93 -10.38 7.79 25.38
N LYS A 94 -10.66 7.57 26.67
CA LYS A 94 -11.19 8.62 27.57
C LYS A 94 -10.18 9.74 27.84
N ASP A 95 -8.90 9.46 27.62
CA ASP A 95 -7.77 10.37 27.77
C ASP A 95 -7.45 11.17 26.48
N ASN A 96 -8.41 11.25 25.56
CA ASN A 96 -8.28 11.91 24.26
C ASN A 96 -7.23 11.34 23.31
N LYS A 97 -6.54 10.26 23.67
CA LYS A 97 -5.59 9.57 22.80
C LYS A 97 -6.35 8.72 21.80
N THR A 98 -5.77 8.60 20.60
CA THR A 98 -6.28 7.65 19.61
C THR A 98 -5.35 6.45 19.58
N TYR A 99 -5.91 5.28 19.84
CA TYR A 99 -5.23 4.00 19.90
C TYR A 99 -5.38 3.27 18.58
N TYR A 100 -4.33 2.59 18.13
CA TYR A 100 -4.24 1.89 16.86
C TYR A 100 -3.76 0.46 17.08
N SER A 101 -4.45 -0.50 16.47
CA SER A 101 -4.06 -1.90 16.42
C SER A 101 -3.99 -2.35 14.97
N VAL A 102 -2.86 -2.92 14.57
CA VAL A 102 -2.69 -3.50 13.24
C VAL A 102 -3.39 -4.86 13.20
N ASN A 103 -4.16 -5.10 12.14
CA ASN A 103 -4.65 -6.42 11.80
C ASN A 103 -3.61 -7.14 10.96
N TRP A 104 -2.70 -7.86 11.62
CA TRP A 104 -1.55 -8.50 10.98
C TRP A 104 -1.97 -9.57 9.96
N GLU A 105 -3.06 -10.30 10.23
CA GLU A 105 -3.59 -11.30 9.31
C GLU A 105 -4.01 -10.66 7.98
N VAL A 106 -4.82 -9.59 8.05
CA VAL A 106 -5.27 -8.86 6.85
C VAL A 106 -4.08 -8.22 6.13
N TYR A 107 -3.14 -7.64 6.87
CA TYR A 107 -1.94 -7.06 6.29
C TYR A 107 -1.11 -8.08 5.49
N HIS A 108 -0.84 -9.26 6.07
CA HIS A 108 -0.09 -10.31 5.39
C HIS A 108 -0.84 -10.88 4.19
N ARG A 109 -2.16 -11.10 4.32
CA ARG A 109 -3.01 -11.53 3.20
C ARG A 109 -2.96 -10.53 2.03
N LYS A 110 -3.09 -9.24 2.31
CA LYS A 110 -3.05 -8.17 1.30
C LYS A 110 -1.67 -8.02 0.65
N LEU A 111 -0.59 -8.27 1.38
CA LEU A 111 0.75 -8.30 0.81
C LEU A 111 0.92 -9.48 -0.17
N ALA A 112 0.51 -10.69 0.23
CA ALA A 112 0.58 -11.86 -0.63
C ALA A 112 -0.21 -11.65 -1.94
N GLU A 113 -1.41 -11.08 -1.86
CA GLU A 113 -2.22 -10.73 -3.05
C GLU A 113 -1.49 -9.78 -4.02
N ILE A 114 -0.62 -8.89 -3.51
CA ILE A 114 0.17 -7.98 -4.35
C ILE A 114 1.34 -8.71 -4.97
N ASP A 115 2.07 -9.50 -4.19
CA ASP A 115 3.24 -10.22 -4.67
C ASP A 115 2.84 -11.21 -5.79
N ASP A 116 1.70 -11.88 -5.65
CA ASP A 116 1.13 -12.74 -6.71
C ASP A 116 0.77 -11.95 -7.96
N LYS A 117 0.21 -10.75 -7.83
CA LYS A 117 -0.12 -9.88 -8.97
C LYS A 117 1.12 -9.38 -9.69
N VAL A 118 2.16 -9.00 -8.93
CA VAL A 118 3.44 -8.57 -9.50
C VAL A 118 4.10 -9.73 -10.23
N LEU A 119 4.14 -10.91 -9.62
CA LEU A 119 4.68 -12.11 -10.25
C LEU A 119 3.94 -12.46 -11.54
N ASN A 120 2.60 -12.48 -11.50
CA ASN A 120 1.78 -12.73 -12.69
C ASN A 120 1.99 -11.68 -13.79
N TYR A 121 2.13 -10.40 -13.44
CA TYR A 121 2.43 -9.36 -14.41
C TYR A 121 3.78 -9.58 -15.10
N LEU A 122 4.82 -9.94 -14.34
CA LEU A 122 6.16 -10.21 -14.88
C LEU A 122 6.15 -11.42 -15.82
N VAL A 123 5.53 -12.53 -15.41
CA VAL A 123 5.40 -13.75 -16.22
C VAL A 123 4.63 -13.48 -17.52
N ASN A 124 3.53 -12.73 -17.45
CA ASN A 124 2.75 -12.37 -18.64
C ASN A 124 3.52 -11.45 -19.58
N LYS A 125 4.34 -10.53 -19.05
CA LYS A 125 5.20 -9.66 -19.85
C LYS A 125 6.28 -10.45 -20.58
N GLU A 126 6.95 -11.39 -19.91
CA GLU A 126 7.93 -12.29 -20.54
C GLU A 126 7.30 -13.16 -21.62
N THR A 127 6.10 -13.69 -21.36
CA THR A 127 5.33 -14.47 -22.35
C THR A 127 4.93 -13.63 -23.56
N ALA A 128 4.51 -12.38 -23.35
CA ALA A 128 4.16 -11.45 -24.42
C ALA A 128 5.39 -11.07 -25.27
N ILE A 129 6.53 -10.79 -24.64
CA ILE A 129 7.80 -10.52 -25.34
C ILE A 129 8.23 -11.75 -26.16
N THR A 130 8.09 -12.95 -25.60
CA THR A 130 8.42 -14.21 -26.30
C THR A 130 7.52 -14.45 -27.50
N LYS A 131 6.22 -14.13 -27.41
CA LYS A 131 5.29 -14.21 -28.55
C LYS A 131 5.64 -13.21 -29.65
N VAL A 132 5.89 -11.95 -29.31
CA VAL A 132 6.30 -10.93 -30.29
C VAL A 132 7.59 -11.34 -31.00
N ASN A 133 8.58 -11.87 -30.27
CA ASN A 133 9.83 -12.32 -30.88
C ASN A 133 9.63 -13.52 -31.83
N LYS A 134 8.73 -14.46 -31.50
CA LYS A 134 8.39 -15.57 -32.39
C LYS A 134 7.64 -15.10 -33.64
N GLU A 135 6.68 -14.20 -33.51
CA GLU A 135 5.93 -13.64 -34.64
C GLU A 135 6.85 -12.81 -35.56
N THR A 136 7.79 -12.04 -34.99
CA THR A 136 8.80 -11.27 -35.73
C THR A 136 9.82 -12.17 -36.44
N ALA A 137 10.22 -13.29 -35.83
CA ALA A 137 11.11 -14.27 -36.46
C ALA A 137 10.46 -15.02 -37.64
N ILE A 138 9.14 -15.23 -37.59
CA ILE A 138 8.37 -15.84 -38.70
C ILE A 138 8.19 -14.86 -39.86
N THR A 139 8.13 -13.55 -39.60
CA THR A 139 8.03 -12.53 -40.66
C THR A 139 9.36 -12.24 -41.36
N LEU A 140 10.50 -12.43 -40.68
CA LEU A 140 11.84 -12.24 -41.25
C LEU A 140 12.43 -13.51 -41.91
N GLY A 141 11.68 -14.61 -41.95
CA GLY A 141 12.13 -15.91 -42.47
C GLY A 141 11.59 -16.31 -43.85
N ASN A 142 10.92 -15.40 -44.58
CA ASN A 142 10.27 -15.73 -45.86
C ASN A 142 10.92 -15.11 -47.12
N ASP A 143 12.11 -14.52 -47.01
CA ASP A 143 12.91 -14.16 -48.18
C ASP A 143 14.04 -15.18 -48.36
N ASP A 144 13.72 -16.35 -48.91
CA ASP A 144 14.71 -17.23 -49.53
C ASP A 144 15.29 -16.51 -50.77
N PRO A 145 16.59 -16.21 -50.83
CA PRO A 145 17.20 -15.80 -52.09
C PRO A 145 17.31 -17.03 -53.00
N LEU A 146 16.67 -16.95 -54.17
CA LEU A 146 16.88 -17.86 -55.31
C LEU A 146 18.38 -18.01 -55.60
N ILE A 147 18.95 -19.16 -55.25
CA ILE A 147 20.26 -19.59 -55.77
C ILE A 147 20.02 -20.10 -57.21
N THR A 148 20.23 -19.24 -58.20
CA THR A 148 20.39 -19.66 -59.60
C THR A 148 21.83 -20.14 -59.80
N ASN A 149 22.00 -21.45 -59.96
CA ASN A 149 23.24 -22.05 -60.45
C ASN A 149 23.46 -21.63 -61.91
N ASN A 150 24.54 -20.89 -62.18
CA ASN A 150 25.10 -20.75 -63.53
C ASN A 150 26.56 -21.16 -63.46
N ASN A 151 26.86 -22.36 -63.99
CA ASN A 151 28.19 -22.76 -64.45
C ASN A 151 27.99 -23.84 -65.52
N GLU A 152 27.86 -23.40 -66.77
CA GLU A 152 28.43 -24.02 -67.98
C GLU A 152 28.80 -22.89 -68.96
#